data_AF-A0A379G3G7-F1
#
_entry.id   AF-A0A379G3G7-F1
#
_cell.length_a   1.000
_cell.length_b   1.000
_cell.length_c   1.000
_cell.angle_alpha   90.00
_cell.angle_beta   90.00
_cell.angle_gamma   90.00
#
_symmetry.space_group_name_H-M   'P 1'
#
loop_
_entity.id
_entity.type
_entity.pdbx_description
1 polymer ?
#
loop_
_entity_poly.entity_id
_entity_poly.type
_entity_poly.pdbx_seq_one_letter_code
_entity_poly.pdbx_strand_id
1 'polypeptide(L)' 'MKTLKLVTVMAIVAGLTACLRVEVATPDKPININMNVKIEHEIQIKADRQVEELLKENSDLFGEVHSK' A
#
# COMPACT_ATOMS: atom_id res chain seq x y z
N MET A 1 -55.66 -22.14 -14.21
CA MET A 1 -54.79 -23.17 -13.58
C MET A 1 -53.34 -23.16 -14.08
N LYS A 2 -53.08 -22.91 -15.37
CA LYS A 2 -51.71 -22.89 -15.93
C LYS A 2 -50.82 -21.77 -15.35
N THR A 3 -51.38 -20.59 -15.15
CA THR A 3 -50.70 -19.43 -14.53
C THR A 3 -50.34 -19.67 -13.06
N LEU A 4 -51.22 -20.33 -12.30
CA LEU A 4 -50.98 -20.67 -10.90
C LEU A 4 -49.81 -21.66 -10.75
N LYS A 5 -49.72 -22.67 -11.62
CA LYS A 5 -48.59 -23.61 -11.64
C LYS A 5 -47.26 -22.93 -11.99
N LEU A 6 -47.28 -21.95 -12.90
CA LEU A 6 -46.08 -21.20 -13.29
C LEU A 6 -45.53 -20.37 -12.13
N VAL A 7 -46.41 -19.71 -11.37
CA VAL A 7 -46.04 -18.92 -10.18
C VAL A 7 -45.44 -19.80 -9.09
N THR A 8 -45.98 -21.00 -8.86
CA THR A 8 -45.43 -21.94 -7.88
C THR A 8 -44.04 -22.44 -8.26
N VAL A 9 -43.79 -22.73 -9.54
CA VAL A 9 -42.45 -23.17 -9.99
C VAL A 9 -41.42 -22.05 -9.85
N MET A 10 -41.81 -20.81 -10.18
CA MET A 10 -40.92 -19.66 -10.07
C MET A 10 -40.55 -19.32 -8.62
N ALA A 11 -41.49 -19.51 -7.68
CA ALA A 11 -41.24 -19.35 -6.24
C ALA A 11 -40.25 -20.39 -5.70
N ILE A 12 -40.32 -21.64 -6.18
CA ILE A 12 -39.40 -22.70 -5.78
C ILE A 12 -37.97 -22.41 -6.27
N VAL A 13 -37.81 -21.98 -7.52
CA VAL A 13 -36.50 -21.64 -8.09
C VAL A 13 -35.86 -20.45 -7.37
N ALA A 14 -36.65 -19.44 -7.00
CA ALA A 14 -36.17 -18.29 -6.23
C ALA A 14 -35.74 -18.65 -4.80
N GLY A 15 -36.37 -19.66 -4.18
CA GLY A 15 -35.98 -20.14 -2.85
C GLY A 15 -34.63 -20.87 -2.83
N LEU A 16 -34.23 -21.49 -3.95
CA LEU A 16 -32.97 -22.24 -4.05
C LEU A 16 -31.72 -21.36 -4.17
N THR A 17 -31.86 -20.10 -4.57
CA THR A 17 -30.72 -19.16 -4.68
C THR A 17 -30.39 -18.45 -3.37
N ALA A 18 -31.26 -18.56 -2.35
CA ALA A 18 -31.12 -17.85 -1.08
C ALA A 18 -30.10 -18.46 -0.11
N CYS A 19 -29.49 -19.61 -0.44
CA CYS A 19 -28.58 -20.35 0.44
C CYS A 19 -27.14 -20.41 -0.10
N LEU A 20 -26.57 -19.28 -0.51
CA LEU A 20 -25.14 -19.20 -0.81
C LEU A 20 -24.36 -18.89 0.47
N ARG A 21 -23.57 -19.87 0.94
CA ARG A 21 -22.63 -19.67 2.05
C ARG A 21 -21.44 -18.87 1.52
N VAL A 22 -21.34 -17.60 1.91
CA VAL A 22 -20.18 -16.77 1.64
C VAL A 22 -19.20 -16.98 2.80
N GLU A 23 -18.14 -17.74 2.54
CA GLU A 23 -17.08 -17.95 3.50
C GLU A 23 -15.95 -16.96 3.22
N VAL A 24 -15.72 -16.04 4.16
CA VAL A 24 -14.54 -15.16 4.15
C VAL A 24 -13.46 -15.88 4.94
N ALA A 25 -12.70 -16.75 4.26
CA ALA A 25 -11.56 -17.41 4.87
C ALA A 25 -10.39 -16.42 4.94
N THR A 26 -9.99 -16.06 6.16
CA THR A 26 -8.70 -15.40 6.39
C THR A 26 -7.61 -16.48 6.38
N PRO A 27 -6.46 -16.28 5.73
CA PRO A 27 -5.43 -17.30 5.66
C PRO A 27 -4.97 -17.72 7.06
N ASP A 28 -5.00 -19.02 7.36
CA ASP A 28 -4.56 -19.59 8.66
C ASP A 28 -3.07 -19.40 8.94
N LYS A 29 -2.30 -19.15 7.87
CA LYS A 29 -0.85 -18.98 7.93
C LYS A 29 -0.49 -17.52 7.63
N PRO A 30 0.46 -16.95 8.36
CA PRO A 30 0.95 -15.62 8.08
C PRO A 30 1.57 -15.56 6.67
N ILE A 31 1.31 -14.46 5.97
CA ILE A 31 1.90 -14.18 4.66
C ILE A 31 3.37 -13.84 4.87
N ASN A 32 4.28 -14.62 4.29
CA ASN A 32 5.72 -14.37 4.36
C ASN A 32 6.17 -13.55 3.14
N ILE A 33 6.41 -12.26 3.32
CA ILE A 33 6.93 -11.37 2.28
C ILE A 33 8.45 -11.28 2.43
N ASN A 34 9.17 -12.08 1.64
CA ASN A 34 10.63 -12.03 1.57
C ASN A 34 11.05 -11.12 0.41
N MET A 35 11.57 -9.93 0.72
CA MET A 35 12.05 -8.99 -0.29
C MET A 35 13.47 -8.56 0.04
N ASN A 36 14.35 -8.62 -0.96
CA ASN A 36 15.70 -8.05 -0.86
C ASN A 36 15.66 -6.63 -1.43
N VAL A 37 15.51 -5.64 -0.55
CA VAL A 37 15.50 -4.22 -0.93
C VAL A 37 16.90 -3.64 -0.76
N LYS A 38 17.47 -3.13 -1.86
CA LYS A 38 18.68 -2.29 -1.80
C LYS A 38 18.24 -0.84 -1.97
N ILE A 39 18.36 -0.05 -0.90
CA ILE A 39 18.06 1.39 -0.94
C ILE A 39 19.38 2.12 -1.06
N GLU A 40 19.62 2.72 -2.23
CA GLU A 40 20.76 3.60 -2.49
C GLU A 40 20.29 5.05 -2.39
N HIS A 41 20.71 5.76 -1.35
CA HIS A 41 20.49 7.19 -1.21
C HIS A 41 21.83 7.91 -1.40
N GLU A 42 22.00 8.59 -2.54
CA GLU A 42 23.09 9.53 -2.76
C GLU A 42 22.54 10.95 -2.61
N ILE A 43 22.93 11.63 -1.52
CA ILE A 43 22.63 13.06 -1.33
C ILE A 43 23.83 13.83 -1.87
N GLN A 44 23.79 14.25 -3.14
CA GLN A 44 24.74 15.24 -3.65
C GLN A 44 24.29 16.64 -3.25
N ILE A 45 24.83 17.15 -2.14
CA ILE A 45 24.67 18.56 -1.76
C ILE A 45 25.63 19.38 -2.65
N LYS A 46 25.18 19.80 -3.83
CA LYS A 46 25.76 20.98 -4.48
C LYS A 46 25.14 22.19 -3.79
N ALA A 47 25.82 22.67 -2.74
CA ALA A 47 25.40 23.85 -2.02
C ALA A 47 25.37 25.04 -2.98
N ASP A 48 24.25 25.75 -3.02
CA ASP A 48 24.20 27.07 -3.64
C ASP A 48 25.18 27.98 -2.89
N ARG A 49 25.79 28.97 -3.55
CA ARG A 49 26.87 29.78 -2.93
C ARG A 49 26.44 30.42 -1.61
N GLN A 50 25.16 30.76 -1.49
CA GLN A 50 24.57 31.32 -0.26
C GLN A 50 24.51 30.29 0.88
N VAL A 51 24.35 29.01 0.56
CA VAL A 51 24.36 27.91 1.55
C VAL A 51 25.78 27.62 2.01
N GLU A 52 26.77 27.68 1.12
CA GLU A 52 28.20 27.58 1.52
C GLU A 52 28.59 28.69 2.50
N GLU A 53 28.11 29.92 2.26
CA GLU A 53 28.39 31.07 3.12
C GLU A 53 27.75 30.90 4.51
N LEU A 54 26.48 30.51 4.58
CA LEU A 54 25.79 30.22 5.85
C LEU A 54 26.41 29.04 6.61
N LEU A 55 26.88 28.02 5.91
CA LEU A 55 27.58 26.87 6.51
C LEU A 55 28.96 27.27 7.05
N LYS A 56 29.64 28.21 6.39
CA LYS A 56 30.94 28.74 6.83
C LYS A 56 30.80 29.65 8.05
N GLU A 57 29.80 30.52 8.06
CA GLU A 57 29.49 31.40 9.20
C GLU A 57 29.13 30.62 10.47
N ASN A 58 28.51 29.45 10.32
CA ASN A 58 28.12 28.58 11.43
C ASN A 58 29.01 27.32 11.53
N SER A 59 30.30 27.45 11.18
CA SER A 59 31.26 26.34 11.18
C SER A 59 31.46 25.69 12.55
N ASP A 60 31.22 26.42 13.65
CA ASP A 60 31.22 25.86 15.01
C ASP A 60 30.10 24.83 15.26
N LEU A 61 29.00 24.90 14.49
CA LEU A 61 27.85 23.99 14.61
C LEU A 61 27.93 22.80 13.64
N PHE A 62 28.60 22.97 12.50
CA PHE A 62 28.59 22.00 11.40
C PHE A 62 29.98 21.42 11.04
N GLY A 63 31.06 21.93 11.64
CA GLY A 63 32.44 21.55 11.32
C GLY A 63 33.01 22.33 10.11
N GLU A 64 34.34 22.29 9.95
CA GLU A 64 35.00 22.97 8.82
C GLU A 64 34.67 22.29 7.48
N VAL A 65 33.94 23.02 6.62
CA VAL A 65 33.57 22.56 5.29
C VAL A 65 34.70 22.92 4.31
N HIS A 66 35.56 21.95 3.99
CA HIS A 66 36.53 22.09 2.89
C HIS A 66 35.83 21.78 1.56
N SER A 67 35.42 22.83 0.84
CA SER A 67 35.03 22.72 -0.57
C SER A 67 36.29 22.43 -1.40
N LYS A 68 36.27 21.35 -2.18
CA LYS A 68 37.39 20.90 -3.02
C LYS A 68 37.39 21.63 -4.37
#